data_AF-A0ABC8K1I2-F1
#
_entry.id   AF-A0ABC8K1I2-F1
#
_cell.length_a   1.000
_cell.length_b   1.000
_cell.length_c   1.000
_cell.angle_alpha   90.00
_cell.angle_beta   90.00
_cell.angle_gamma   90.00
#
_symmetry.space_group_name_H-M   'P 1'
#
loop_
_entity.id
_entity.type
_entity.pdbx_description
1 polymer ?
#
loop_
_entity_poly.entity_id
_entity_poly.type
_entity_poly.pdbx_seq_one_letter_code
_entity_poly.pdbx_strand_id
1 'polypeptide(L)'
;MMKVQVLFLVAILFPDLKQLVKGQLWPKCSPRCGNVNIEYPFGTSTNCYYPGDSSFNLNCKQDNRLFIGDLEVVSISHSGEIRVLVPISYTCYNDRGGITGSKYYKFKLSSFTLSDNNSFTGVGCDSSVVLTNLGD
;
A
#
# COMPACT_ATOMS: atom_id res chain seq x y z
N MET A 1 59.51 29.73 15.11
CA MET A 1 58.17 29.68 15.74
C MET A 1 57.46 30.97 15.34
N MET A 2 56.26 31.02 14.75
CA MET A 2 55.15 30.08 14.61
C MET A 2 54.32 30.53 13.38
N LYS A 3 54.15 29.68 12.35
CA LYS A 3 53.24 29.93 11.22
C LYS A 3 51.82 29.61 11.68
N VAL A 4 50.98 30.61 11.89
CA VAL A 4 49.57 30.41 12.20
C VAL A 4 48.82 30.26 10.87
N GLN A 5 48.73 29.03 10.38
CA GLN A 5 47.77 28.69 9.32
C GLN A 5 46.39 28.64 9.97
N VAL A 6 45.60 29.69 9.77
CA VAL A 6 44.19 29.72 10.14
C VAL A 6 43.44 28.83 9.16
N LEU A 7 43.25 27.56 9.52
CA LEU A 7 42.38 26.64 8.82
C LEU A 7 40.93 27.14 8.98
N PHE A 8 40.40 27.81 7.95
CA PHE A 8 38.97 28.12 7.87
C PHE A 8 38.20 26.83 7.60
N LEU A 9 37.73 26.16 8.66
CA LEU A 9 36.73 25.10 8.56
C LEU A 9 35.38 25.75 8.21
N VAL A 10 35.08 25.83 6.92
CA VAL A 10 33.73 26.15 6.45
C VAL A 10 32.86 24.92 6.72
N ALA A 11 32.23 24.88 7.88
CA ALA A 11 31.15 23.92 8.15
C ALA A 11 29.99 24.29 7.21
N ILE A 12 29.87 23.56 6.11
CA ILE A 12 28.71 23.65 5.21
C ILE A 12 27.54 23.03 5.99
N LEU A 13 26.86 23.87 6.77
CA LEU A 13 25.55 23.56 7.30
C LEU A 13 24.61 23.54 6.10
N PHE A 14 24.43 22.38 5.49
CA PHE A 14 23.26 22.14 4.67
C PHE A 14 22.07 22.17 5.63
N PRO A 15 21.18 23.18 5.62
CA PRO A 15 19.92 23.04 6.33
C PRO A 15 19.24 21.84 5.69
N ASP A 16 19.02 20.80 6.49
CA ASP A 16 18.19 19.66 6.12
C ASP A 16 16.81 20.22 5.81
N LEU A 17 16.55 20.53 4.53
CA LEU A 17 15.25 21.01 4.10
C LEU A 17 14.33 19.78 4.10
N LYS A 18 13.87 19.40 5.30
CA LYS A 18 12.74 18.48 5.47
C LYS A 18 11.48 19.22 5.04
N GLN A 19 11.34 19.42 3.72
CA GLN A 19 10.04 19.75 3.17
C GLN A 19 9.12 18.58 3.50
N LEU A 20 8.12 18.83 4.35
CA LEU A 20 6.90 18.03 4.36
C LEU A 20 6.29 18.21 2.98
N VAL A 21 6.63 17.31 2.06
CA VAL A 21 5.87 17.14 0.83
C VAL A 21 4.50 16.66 1.31
N LYS A 22 3.55 17.59 1.53
CA LYS A 22 2.13 17.26 1.47
C LYS A 22 1.96 16.43 0.20
N GLY A 23 1.30 15.27 0.28
CA GLY A 23 1.20 14.24 -0.77
C GLY A 23 0.59 14.70 -2.09
N GLN A 24 1.14 15.75 -2.66
CA GLN A 24 0.68 16.47 -3.82
C GLN A 24 1.40 15.87 -5.00
N LEU A 25 0.61 15.20 -5.83
CA LEU A 25 1.09 14.62 -7.07
C LEU A 25 1.62 15.72 -8.00
N TRP A 26 2.63 15.38 -8.80
CA TRP A 26 3.12 16.28 -9.84
C TRP A 26 1.98 16.70 -10.78
N PRO A 27 2.00 17.91 -11.38
CA PRO A 27 0.90 18.41 -12.22
C PRO A 27 0.52 17.52 -13.41
N LYS A 28 1.39 16.58 -13.80
CA LYS A 28 1.17 15.62 -14.89
C LYS A 28 0.55 14.29 -14.44
N CYS A 29 0.39 14.09 -13.13
CA CYS A 29 -0.16 12.88 -12.55
C CYS A 29 -1.67 12.99 -12.43
N SER A 30 -2.40 11.91 -12.70
CA SER A 30 -3.84 11.89 -12.47
C SER A 30 -4.13 11.89 -10.97
N PRO A 31 -4.81 12.91 -10.43
CA PRO A 31 -5.09 12.99 -8.99
C PRO A 31 -6.28 12.12 -8.57
N ARG A 32 -6.98 11.50 -9.52
CA ARG A 32 -8.20 10.72 -9.28
C ARG A 32 -8.33 9.56 -10.27
N CYS A 33 -9.05 8.53 -9.83
CA CYS A 33 -9.63 7.48 -10.67
C CYS A 33 -11.05 7.22 -10.16
N GLY A 34 -12.05 7.56 -10.97
CA GLY A 34 -13.45 7.55 -10.54
C GLY A 34 -13.66 8.38 -9.28
N ASN A 35 -14.13 7.73 -8.21
CA ASN A 35 -14.42 8.36 -6.92
C ASN A 35 -13.24 8.35 -5.94
N VAL A 36 -12.09 7.78 -6.32
CA VAL A 36 -10.93 7.66 -5.43
C VAL A 36 -9.93 8.77 -5.73
N ASN A 37 -9.58 9.55 -4.69
CA ASN A 37 -8.44 10.45 -4.71
C ASN A 37 -7.15 9.64 -4.65
N ILE A 38 -6.22 9.95 -5.55
CA ILE A 38 -4.89 9.35 -5.57
C ILE A 38 -3.93 10.39 -4.99
N GLU A 39 -3.10 9.95 -4.05
CA GLU A 39 -2.12 10.79 -3.37
C GLU A 39 -0.79 10.06 -3.31
N TYR A 40 0.31 10.83 -3.35
CA TYR A 40 1.64 10.27 -3.14
C TYR A 40 1.71 9.58 -1.77
N PRO A 41 2.27 8.37 -1.64
CA PRO A 41 3.21 7.70 -2.57
C PRO A 41 2.58 6.87 -3.70
N PHE A 42 1.26 6.84 -3.84
CA PHE A 42 0.57 6.06 -4.86
C PHE A 42 0.35 6.84 -6.15
N GLY A 43 0.27 6.14 -7.29
CA GLY A 43 0.06 6.79 -8.59
C GLY A 43 -0.22 5.79 -9.71
N THR A 44 -0.78 6.26 -10.82
CA THR A 44 -1.19 5.41 -11.96
C THR A 44 -0.27 5.50 -13.19
N SER A 45 0.76 6.33 -13.12
CA SER A 45 1.65 6.61 -14.25
C SER A 45 3.10 6.71 -13.78
N THR A 46 4.03 6.50 -14.71
CA THR A 46 5.46 6.65 -14.46
C THR A 46 5.77 8.00 -13.80
N ASN A 47 6.63 7.99 -12.78
CA ASN A 47 7.02 9.15 -11.98
C ASN A 47 5.90 9.77 -11.11
N CYS A 48 4.77 9.07 -10.95
CA CYS A 48 3.65 9.54 -10.10
C CYS A 48 3.43 8.68 -8.86
N TYR A 49 4.22 7.64 -8.67
CA TYR A 49 4.24 6.80 -7.48
C TYR A 49 5.67 6.73 -6.90
N TYR A 50 5.82 6.09 -5.75
CA TYR A 50 7.11 5.97 -5.06
C TYR A 50 8.22 5.46 -6.00
N PRO A 51 9.30 6.22 -6.19
CA PRO A 51 10.33 5.87 -7.15
C PRO A 51 11.08 4.61 -6.70
N GLY A 52 11.29 3.68 -7.64
CA GLY A 52 12.03 2.44 -7.38
C GLY A 52 11.20 1.31 -6.76
N ASP A 53 9.91 1.52 -6.50
CA ASP A 53 9.03 0.47 -5.98
C ASP A 53 7.70 0.42 -6.75
N SER A 54 7.54 -0.63 -7.56
CA SER A 54 6.34 -0.83 -8.37
C SER A 54 5.11 -1.22 -7.54
N SER A 55 5.27 -1.54 -6.26
CA SER A 55 4.16 -1.84 -5.35
C SER A 55 3.22 -0.64 -5.19
N PHE A 56 3.72 0.58 -5.39
CA PHE A 56 2.93 1.82 -5.30
C PHE A 56 2.24 2.21 -6.62
N ASN A 57 2.46 1.44 -7.69
CA ASN A 57 1.80 1.66 -8.97
C ASN A 57 0.38 1.09 -8.96
N LEU A 58 -0.60 1.95 -9.19
CA LEU A 58 -2.02 1.62 -9.26
C LEU A 58 -2.49 1.52 -10.70
N ASN A 59 -3.54 0.72 -10.93
CA ASN A 59 -4.16 0.58 -12.24
C ASN A 59 -5.58 1.16 -12.22
N CYS A 60 -5.82 2.23 -12.98
CA CYS A 60 -7.16 2.77 -13.20
C CYS A 60 -7.76 2.13 -14.45
N LYS A 61 -8.77 1.27 -14.28
CA LYS A 61 -9.45 0.59 -15.40
C LYS A 61 -10.48 1.50 -16.07
N GLN A 62 -10.91 1.11 -17.27
CA GLN A 62 -11.85 1.89 -18.11
C GLN A 62 -13.21 2.15 -17.46
N ASP A 63 -13.62 1.29 -16.52
CA ASP A 63 -14.84 1.43 -15.73
C ASP A 63 -14.67 2.35 -14.51
N ASN A 64 -13.58 3.14 -14.47
CA ASN A 64 -13.24 4.10 -13.42
C ASN A 64 -13.00 3.46 -12.04
N ARG A 65 -12.66 2.17 -12.00
CA ARG A 65 -12.25 1.47 -10.78
C ARG A 65 -10.73 1.43 -10.67
N LEU A 66 -10.25 1.73 -9.46
CA LEU A 66 -8.83 1.75 -9.13
C LEU A 66 -8.42 0.40 -8.54
N PHE A 67 -7.25 -0.11 -8.92
CA PHE A 67 -6.75 -1.40 -8.47
C PHE A 67 -5.29 -1.33 -8.04
N ILE A 68 -4.93 -2.16 -7.06
CA ILE A 68 -3.55 -2.50 -6.73
C ILE A 68 -3.39 -4.01 -6.96
N GLY A 69 -2.60 -4.38 -7.98
CA GLY A 69 -2.67 -5.73 -8.54
C GLY A 69 -4.11 -6.08 -8.97
N ASP A 70 -4.68 -7.12 -8.38
CA ASP A 70 -6.05 -7.58 -8.64
C ASP A 70 -7.08 -7.09 -7.61
N LEU A 71 -6.66 -6.34 -6.59
CA LEU A 71 -7.54 -5.87 -5.51
C LEU A 71 -8.07 -4.47 -5.81
N GLU A 72 -9.38 -4.31 -5.73
CA GLU A 72 -10.03 -3.01 -5.93
C GLU A 72 -9.72 -2.10 -4.74
N VAL A 73 -9.21 -0.91 -5.04
CA VAL A 73 -8.89 0.15 -4.08
C VAL A 73 -10.14 1.00 -3.88
N VAL A 74 -10.61 1.11 -2.64
CA VAL A 74 -11.82 1.87 -2.31
C VAL A 74 -11.51 3.26 -1.76
N SER A 75 -10.36 3.44 -1.12
CA SER A 75 -9.93 4.73 -0.62
C SER A 75 -8.44 4.74 -0.31
N ILE A 76 -7.83 5.92 -0.44
CA ILE A 76 -6.47 6.21 0.03
C ILE A 76 -6.60 7.33 1.07
N SER A 77 -5.99 7.13 2.23
CA SER A 77 -5.97 8.13 3.30
C SER A 77 -4.76 9.05 3.16
N HIS A 78 -4.87 10.26 3.73
CA HIS A 78 -3.77 11.23 3.75
C HIS A 78 -2.56 10.75 4.58
N SER A 79 -2.75 9.75 5.46
CA SER A 79 -1.68 9.11 6.23
C SER A 79 -0.94 8.02 5.44
N GLY A 80 -1.28 7.79 4.17
CA GLY A 80 -0.64 6.77 3.32
C GLY A 80 -1.20 5.35 3.49
N GLU A 81 -2.33 5.18 4.19
CA GLU A 81 -3.06 3.90 4.24
C GLU A 81 -3.92 3.73 2.98
N ILE A 82 -3.77 2.58 2.31
CA ILE A 82 -4.61 2.16 1.19
C ILE A 82 -5.62 1.11 1.67
N ARG A 83 -6.89 1.31 1.35
CA ARG A 83 -7.97 0.37 1.68
C ARG A 83 -8.44 -0.34 0.42
N VAL A 84 -8.51 -1.66 0.50
CA VAL A 84 -8.82 -2.54 -0.63
C VAL A 84 -9.94 -3.51 -0.28
N LEU A 85 -10.66 -3.97 -1.31
CA LEU A 85 -11.62 -5.06 -1.18
C LEU A 85 -10.90 -6.40 -1.33
N VAL A 86 -10.91 -7.18 -0.25
CA VAL A 86 -10.36 -8.53 -0.22
C VAL A 86 -11.51 -9.53 -0.35
N PRO A 87 -11.47 -10.48 -1.30
CA PRO A 87 -12.52 -11.48 -1.43
C PRO A 87 -12.48 -12.50 -0.28
N ILE A 88 -13.66 -13.00 0.10
CA ILE A 88 -13.84 -13.92 1.22
C ILE A 88 -13.42 -15.33 0.81
N SER A 89 -12.52 -15.94 1.61
CA SER A 89 -12.22 -17.38 1.50
C SER A 89 -13.25 -18.20 2.26
N TYR A 90 -13.66 -19.34 1.72
CA TYR A 90 -14.70 -20.18 2.31
C TYR A 90 -14.50 -21.67 2.00
N THR A 91 -15.07 -22.51 2.87
CA THR A 91 -15.30 -23.94 2.65
C THR A 91 -16.71 -24.25 3.09
N CYS A 92 -17.51 -24.84 2.20
CA CYS A 92 -18.89 -25.24 2.43
C CYS A 92 -18.97 -26.77 2.57
N TYR A 93 -19.87 -27.22 3.44
CA TYR A 93 -20.07 -28.64 3.76
C TYR A 93 -21.54 -29.02 3.57
N ASN A 94 -21.82 -30.29 3.25
CA ASN A 94 -23.15 -30.88 3.33
C ASN A 94 -23.44 -31.43 4.74
N ASP A 95 -24.67 -31.90 4.96
CA ASP A 95 -25.13 -32.43 6.26
C ASP A 95 -24.35 -33.66 6.75
N ARG A 96 -23.56 -34.29 5.89
CA ARG A 96 -22.69 -35.43 6.23
C ARG A 96 -21.22 -35.02 6.45
N GLY A 97 -20.92 -33.72 6.42
CA GLY A 97 -19.56 -33.18 6.56
C GLY A 97 -18.71 -33.27 5.28
N GLY A 98 -19.29 -33.64 4.13
CA GLY A 98 -18.58 -33.64 2.85
C GLY A 98 -18.46 -32.24 2.28
N ILE A 99 -17.28 -31.87 1.77
CA ILE A 99 -17.04 -30.56 1.14
C ILE A 99 -17.86 -30.46 -0.15
N THR A 100 -18.65 -29.40 -0.29
CA THR A 100 -19.47 -29.11 -1.48
C THR A 100 -18.93 -27.95 -2.30
N GLY A 101 -18.10 -27.11 -1.70
CA GLY A 101 -17.45 -26.01 -2.39
C GLY A 101 -16.34 -25.42 -1.53
N SER A 102 -15.26 -24.98 -2.15
CA SER A 102 -14.21 -24.26 -1.45
C SER A 102 -13.59 -23.23 -2.37
N LYS A 103 -13.18 -22.11 -1.78
CA LYS A 103 -12.40 -21.09 -2.47
C LYS A 103 -11.46 -20.44 -1.48
N TYR A 104 -10.19 -20.39 -1.85
CA TYR A 104 -9.14 -19.84 -1.03
C TYR A 104 -8.36 -18.79 -1.80
N TYR A 105 -8.11 -17.64 -1.16
CA TYR A 105 -7.39 -16.53 -1.75
C TYR A 105 -6.09 -16.26 -0.99
N LYS A 106 -5.01 -16.00 -1.73
CA LYS A 106 -3.70 -15.60 -1.21
C LYS A 106 -3.36 -14.24 -1.79
N PHE A 107 -2.78 -13.36 -0.98
CA PHE A 107 -2.26 -12.07 -1.41
C PHE A 107 -0.88 -11.84 -0.81
N LYS A 108 0.00 -11.21 -1.59
CA LYS A 108 1.30 -10.72 -1.12
C LYS A 108 1.18 -9.22 -0.90
N LEU A 109 1.61 -8.75 0.26
CA LEU A 109 1.53 -7.34 0.61
C LEU A 109 2.72 -6.52 0.07
N SER A 110 3.71 -7.15 -0.57
CA SER A 110 4.91 -6.48 -1.08
C SER A 110 5.52 -5.52 -0.04
N SER A 111 5.61 -4.22 -0.32
CA SER A 111 6.14 -3.20 0.60
C SER A 111 5.13 -2.68 1.63
N PHE A 112 3.94 -3.29 1.73
CA PHE A 112 2.88 -2.90 2.64
C PHE A 112 2.78 -3.84 3.84
N THR A 113 2.18 -3.34 4.91
CA THR A 113 1.77 -4.12 6.08
C THR A 113 0.25 -4.03 6.26
N LEU A 114 -0.32 -4.93 7.06
CA LEU A 114 -1.71 -4.81 7.46
C LEU A 114 -1.83 -3.68 8.49
N SER A 115 -2.79 -2.78 8.27
CA SER A 115 -3.15 -1.75 9.25
C SER A 115 -3.81 -2.38 10.47
N ASP A 116 -3.52 -1.84 11.65
CA ASP A 116 -4.17 -2.17 12.93
C ASP A 116 -5.66 -1.82 12.94
N ASN A 117 -6.12 -1.03 11.96
CA ASN A 117 -7.54 -0.73 11.76
C ASN A 117 -8.31 -1.89 11.10
N ASN A 118 -7.63 -2.95 10.66
CA ASN A 118 -8.29 -4.12 10.06
C ASN A 118 -8.76 -5.11 11.12
N SER A 119 -9.86 -5.80 10.82
CA SER A 119 -10.34 -6.93 11.60
C SER A 119 -10.27 -8.21 10.77
N PHE A 120 -9.64 -9.24 11.31
CA PHE A 120 -9.60 -10.56 10.71
C PHE A 120 -10.66 -11.45 11.36
N THR A 121 -11.65 -11.89 10.58
CA THR A 121 -12.83 -12.60 11.11
C THR A 121 -12.98 -13.96 10.44
N GLY A 122 -13.21 -14.98 11.26
CA GLY A 122 -13.62 -16.32 10.84
C GLY A 122 -15.02 -16.64 11.32
N VAL A 123 -15.82 -17.33 10.50
CA VAL A 123 -17.17 -17.78 10.86
C VAL A 123 -17.34 -19.23 10.45
N GLY A 124 -17.71 -20.08 11.40
CA GLY A 124 -17.98 -21.50 11.16
C GLY A 124 -17.91 -22.36 12.42
N CYS A 125 -18.40 -23.59 12.32
CA CYS A 125 -18.20 -24.62 13.36
C CYS A 125 -16.86 -25.33 13.13
N ASP A 126 -16.15 -25.66 14.21
CA ASP A 126 -14.84 -26.33 14.17
C ASP A 126 -13.85 -25.67 13.18
N SER A 127 -13.91 -24.33 13.11
CA SER A 127 -13.17 -23.53 12.14
C SER A 127 -12.04 -22.79 12.84
N SER A 128 -10.83 -22.89 12.28
CA SER A 128 -9.67 -22.14 12.72
C SER A 128 -9.25 -21.18 11.61
N VAL A 129 -8.91 -19.95 11.98
CA VAL A 129 -8.40 -18.97 11.04
C VAL A 129 -7.06 -18.45 11.55
N VAL A 130 -6.04 -18.56 10.71
CA VAL A 130 -4.67 -18.21 11.04
C VAL A 130 -4.20 -17.12 10.08
N LEU A 131 -3.68 -16.03 10.66
CA LEU A 131 -2.96 -15.00 9.93
C LEU A 131 -1.48 -15.17 10.23
N THR A 132 -0.73 -15.67 9.25
CA THR A 132 0.72 -15.87 9.37
C THR A 132 1.43 -14.92 8.43
N ASN A 133 2.44 -14.22 8.94
CA ASN A 133 3.38 -13.51 8.08
C ASN A 133 4.39 -14.52 7.54
N LEU A 134 4.33 -14.79 6.24
CA LEU A 134 5.34 -15.60 5.56
C LEU A 134 6.45 -14.63 5.14
N GLY A 135 7.50 -14.53 5.95
CA GLY A 135 8.71 -13.81 5.55
C GLY A 135 9.28 -14.41 4.27
N ASP A 136 9.81 -13.56 3.39
CA ASP A 136 10.68 -14.00 2.29
C ASP A 136 12.08 -14.31 2.82
#